data_AF-W1XIV8-F1
#
_entry.id   AF-W1XIV8-F1
#
_cell.length_a   1.000
_cell.length_b   1.000
_cell.length_c   1.000
_cell.angle_alpha   90.00
_cell.angle_beta   90.00
_cell.angle_gamma   90.00
#
_symmetry.space_group_name_H-M   'P 1'
#
loop_
_entity.id
_entity.type
_entity.pdbx_description
1 polymer ?
#
loop_
_entity_poly.entity_id
_entity_poly.type
_entity_poly.pdbx_seq_one_letter_code
_entity_poly.pdbx_strand_id
1 'polypeptide(L)'
;SAVIYNDDGLDVANEKIRQLFIGRYLSFTRGNTLTQMEFTIMGYMVSGYNPYQIAEVLDMDIRSIYAYKQRIEKRMGGKINELFIRSHSVQH
;
A
#
# COMPACT_ATOMS: atom_id res chain seq x y z
N SER A 1 15.02 -9.78 -4.44
CA SER A 1 15.28 -10.32 -5.78
C SER A 1 13.95 -10.54 -6.47
N ALA A 2 13.77 -10.04 -7.71
CA ALA A 2 12.56 -10.35 -8.47
C ALA A 2 12.68 -11.77 -9.04
N VAL A 3 11.60 -12.55 -8.96
CA VAL A 3 11.54 -13.92 -9.48
C VAL A 3 10.60 -13.93 -10.69
N ILE A 4 11.14 -14.33 -11.84
CA ILE A 4 10.37 -14.58 -13.06
C ILE A 4 10.04 -16.07 -13.05
N TYR A 5 8.76 -16.39 -13.12
CA TYR A 5 8.29 -17.77 -13.15
C TYR A 5 8.02 -18.20 -14.59
N ASN A 6 8.18 -19.49 -14.88
CA ASN A 6 8.00 -20.03 -16.22
C ASN A 6 6.53 -20.00 -16.70
N ASP A 7 5.58 -19.83 -15.77
CA ASP A 7 4.15 -19.70 -16.03
C ASP A 7 3.67 -18.24 -16.09
N ASP A 8 4.58 -17.26 -15.99
CA ASP A 8 4.22 -15.85 -16.15
C ASP A 8 3.77 -15.58 -17.60
N GLY A 9 2.64 -14.87 -17.75
CA GLY A 9 2.25 -14.30 -19.03
C GLY A 9 3.32 -13.35 -19.58
N LEU A 10 3.39 -13.24 -20.91
CA LEU A 10 4.42 -12.45 -21.59
C LEU A 10 4.44 -10.98 -21.15
N ASP A 11 3.27 -10.43 -20.85
CA ASP A 11 3.03 -9.09 -20.30
C ASP A 11 3.61 -8.94 -18.88
N VAL A 12 3.34 -9.92 -18.02
CA VAL A 12 3.84 -9.97 -16.64
C VAL A 12 5.36 -10.10 -16.61
N ALA A 13 5.91 -10.97 -17.45
CA ALA A 13 7.36 -11.17 -17.57
C ALA A 13 8.07 -9.89 -18.06
N ASN A 14 7.51 -9.21 -19.07
CA ASN A 14 8.06 -7.96 -19.60
C ASN A 14 8.06 -6.83 -18.56
N GLU A 15 6.99 -6.71 -17.77
CA GLU A 15 6.95 -5.72 -16.69
C GLU A 15 7.97 -6.05 -15.59
N LYS A 16 8.12 -7.34 -15.24
CA LYS A 16 9.15 -7.77 -14.27
C LYS A 16 10.57 -7.42 -14.73
N ILE A 17 10.86 -7.64 -16.01
CA ILE A 17 12.15 -7.29 -16.64
C ILE A 17 12.36 -5.77 -16.62
N ARG A 18 11.38 -4.99 -17.08
CA ARG A 18 11.46 -3.52 -17.12
C ARG A 18 11.74 -2.94 -15.73
N GLN A 19 11.04 -3.43 -14.72
CA GLN A 19 11.16 -2.96 -13.34
C GLN A 19 12.51 -3.34 -12.71
N LEU A 20 13.06 -4.52 -13.03
CA LEU A 20 14.43 -4.92 -12.67
C LEU A 20 15.47 -3.95 -13.25
N PHE A 21 15.35 -3.59 -14.53
CA PHE A 21 16.30 -2.70 -15.20
C PHE A 21 16.31 -1.27 -14.63
N ILE A 22 15.19 -0.79 -14.07
CA ILE A 22 15.09 0.52 -13.42
C ILE A 22 15.36 0.49 -11.91
N GLY A 23 15.83 -0.65 -11.37
CA GLY A 23 16.20 -0.78 -9.96
C GLY A 23 15.03 -0.82 -8.97
N ARG A 24 13.80 -1.07 -9.45
CA ARG A 24 12.63 -1.23 -8.57
C ARG A 24 12.54 -2.68 -8.11
N TYR A 25 12.79 -2.92 -6.82
CA TYR A 25 12.63 -4.24 -6.20
C TYR A 25 11.16 -4.66 -6.24
N LEU A 26 10.87 -5.69 -7.03
CA LEU A 26 9.55 -6.30 -7.14
C LEU A 26 9.34 -7.26 -5.96
N SER A 27 8.79 -6.77 -4.86
CA SER A 27 8.06 -7.62 -3.92
C SER A 27 6.64 -7.83 -4.43
N PHE A 28 6.49 -8.48 -5.59
CA PHE A 28 5.18 -9.00 -6.02
C PHE A 28 4.94 -10.32 -5.29
N THR A 29 4.59 -10.24 -4.01
CA THR A 29 3.77 -11.29 -3.42
C THR A 29 2.39 -11.17 -4.05
N ARG A 30 1.76 -12.27 -4.48
CA ARG A 30 0.30 -12.34 -4.75
C ARG A 30 -0.49 -12.13 -3.44
N GLY A 31 -0.11 -11.13 -2.65
CA GLY A 31 -0.80 -10.73 -1.43
C GLY A 31 -2.03 -9.89 -1.77
N ASN A 32 -2.85 -9.64 -0.76
CA ASN A 32 -4.00 -8.74 -0.91
C ASN A 32 -3.52 -7.34 -1.32
N THR A 33 -3.68 -6.99 -2.59
CA THR A 33 -3.40 -5.65 -3.09
C THR A 33 -4.44 -4.66 -2.57
N LEU A 34 -4.04 -3.43 -2.30
CA LEU A 34 -4.98 -2.36 -1.97
C LEU A 34 -5.71 -1.92 -3.25
N THR A 35 -6.99 -1.57 -3.13
CA THR A 35 -7.69 -0.87 -4.21
C THR A 35 -7.12 0.55 -4.36
N GLN A 36 -7.39 1.20 -5.49
CA GLN A 36 -6.97 2.59 -5.69
C GLN A 36 -7.44 3.52 -4.55
N MET A 37 -8.69 3.35 -4.10
CA MET A 37 -9.25 4.16 -3.02
C MET A 37 -8.57 3.86 -1.67
N GLU A 38 -8.29 2.59 -1.39
CA GLU A 38 -7.55 2.19 -0.20
C GLU A 38 -6.13 2.77 -0.19
N PHE A 39 -5.46 2.76 -1.34
CA PHE A 39 -4.13 3.35 -1.48
C PHE A 39 -4.16 4.88 -1.30
N THR A 40 -5.15 5.57 -1.87
CA THR A 40 -5.34 7.02 -1.69
C THR A 40 -5.58 7.38 -0.22
N ILE A 41 -6.51 6.70 0.45
CA ILE A 41 -6.80 6.93 1.88
C ILE A 41 -5.57 6.64 2.74
N MET A 42 -4.85 5.56 2.45
CA MET A 42 -3.58 5.24 3.13
C MET A 42 -2.55 6.36 2.93
N GLY A 43 -2.40 6.90 1.72
CA GLY A 43 -1.49 8.02 1.44
C GLY A 43 -1.79 9.27 2.26
N TYR A 44 -3.06 9.63 2.43
CA TYR A 44 -3.45 10.74 3.31
C TYR A 44 -3.13 10.46 4.78
N MET A 45 -3.46 9.27 5.29
CA MET A 45 -3.11 8.89 6.67
C MET A 45 -1.61 8.93 6.90
N VAL A 46 -0.84 8.49 5.91
CA VAL A 46 0.62 8.52 5.95
C VAL A 46 1.18 9.94 5.94
N SER A 47 0.47 10.85 5.30
CA SER A 47 0.78 12.29 5.29
C SER A 47 0.31 13.00 6.57
N GLY A 48 -0.21 12.27 7.57
CA GLY A 48 -0.63 12.81 8.86
C GLY A 48 -2.08 13.28 8.95
N TYR A 49 -2.90 13.04 7.91
CA TYR A 49 -4.31 13.43 7.93
C TYR A 49 -5.10 12.49 8.83
N ASN A 50 -5.98 13.05 9.66
CA ASN A 50 -6.91 12.27 10.45
C ASN A 50 -8.16 11.86 9.62
N PRO A 51 -8.94 10.84 10.04
CA PRO A 51 -10.09 10.36 9.28
C PRO A 51 -11.15 11.41 8.92
N TYR A 52 -11.35 12.43 9.77
CA TYR A 52 -12.32 13.50 9.51
C TYR A 52 -11.84 14.43 8.39
N GLN A 53 -10.55 14.78 8.39
CA GLN A 53 -9.96 15.57 7.30
C GLN A 53 -10.02 14.83 5.97
N ILE A 54 -9.80 13.50 5.98
CA ILE A 54 -9.89 12.68 4.77
C ILE A 54 -11.33 12.61 4.27
N ALA A 55 -12.30 12.47 5.18
CA ALA A 55 -13.72 12.48 4.85
C ALA A 55 -14.13 13.80 4.16
N GLU A 56 -13.65 14.94 4.66
CA GLU A 56 -13.89 16.25 4.07
C GLU A 56 -13.22 16.40 2.69
N VAL A 57 -11.93 16.05 2.57
CA VAL A 57 -11.16 16.19 1.32
C VAL A 57 -11.72 15.30 0.19
N LEU A 58 -12.21 14.11 0.54
CA LEU A 58 -12.74 13.15 -0.43
C LEU A 58 -14.26 13.24 -0.60
N ASP A 59 -14.95 14.11 0.13
CA ASP A 59 -16.42 14.18 0.19
C ASP A 59 -17.06 12.81 0.46
N MET A 60 -16.61 12.14 1.52
CA MET A 60 -17.03 10.78 1.89
C MET A 60 -17.58 10.74 3.31
N ASP A 61 -18.56 9.85 3.56
CA ASP A 61 -19.02 9.60 4.93
C ASP A 61 -17.86 9.06 5.80
N ILE A 62 -17.76 9.59 7.02
CA ILE A 62 -16.71 9.22 7.97
C ILE A 62 -16.68 7.71 8.26
N ARG A 63 -17.85 7.04 8.26
CA ARG A 63 -17.90 5.58 8.45
C ARG A 63 -17.25 4.82 7.31
N SER A 64 -17.38 5.33 6.07
CA SER A 64 -16.72 4.76 4.90
C SER A 64 -15.20 4.83 5.04
N ILE A 65 -14.67 5.95 5.53
CA ILE A 65 -13.22 6.11 5.80
C ILE A 65 -12.74 5.07 6.81
N TYR A 66 -13.47 4.87 7.91
CA TYR A 66 -13.13 3.81 8.89
C TYR A 66 -13.22 2.40 8.30
N ALA A 67 -14.20 2.12 7.46
CA ALA A 67 -14.30 0.83 6.76
C ALA A 67 -13.10 0.59 5.82
N TYR A 68 -12.67 1.62 5.08
CA TYR A 68 -11.46 1.56 4.26
C TYR A 68 -10.22 1.35 5.13
N LYS A 69 -10.07 2.09 6.23
CA LYS A 69 -8.97 1.93 7.19
C LYS A 69 -8.84 0.49 7.67
N GLN A 70 -9.95 -0.12 8.08
CA GLN A 70 -9.96 -1.49 8.57
C GLN A 70 -9.55 -2.50 7.49
N ARG A 71 -10.01 -2.30 6.24
CA ARG A 71 -9.60 -3.16 5.11
C ARG A 71 -8.11 -3.03 4.83
N ILE A 72 -7.57 -1.81 4.83
CA ILE A 72 -6.14 -1.55 4.64
C ILE A 72 -5.33 -2.27 5.71
N GLU A 73 -5.66 -2.08 7.00
CA GLU A 73 -4.95 -2.72 8.12
C GLU A 73 -5.02 -4.25 8.06
N LYS A 74 -6.17 -4.80 7.67
CA LYS A 74 -6.32 -6.25 7.46
C LYS A 74 -5.43 -6.76 6.31
N ARG A 75 -5.33 -6.03 5.20
CA ARG A 75 -4.51 -6.43 4.05
C ARG A 75 -3.01 -6.29 4.34
N MET A 76 -2.63 -5.28 5.11
CA MET A 76 -1.26 -5.07 5.56
C MET A 76 -0.83 -6.03 6.67
N GLY A 77 -1.76 -6.61 7.42
CA GLY A 77 -1.48 -7.47 8.57
C GLY A 77 -1.02 -6.70 9.82
N GLY A 78 -1.34 -5.40 9.91
CA GLY A 78 -0.92 -4.53 11.01
C GLY A 78 -1.58 -3.15 10.94
N LYS A 79 -1.40 -2.34 11.99
CA LYS A 79 -1.98 -0.98 12.03
C LYS A 79 -1.20 -0.04 11.11
N ILE A 80 -1.89 0.89 10.46
CA ILE A 80 -1.23 1.93 9.64
C ILE A 80 -0.22 2.72 10.48
N ASN A 81 -0.55 2.98 11.76
CA ASN A 81 0.32 3.71 12.67
C ASN A 81 1.66 2.99 12.95
N GLU A 82 1.70 1.66 12.82
CA GLU A 82 2.95 0.91 13.01
C GLU A 82 3.96 1.14 11.89
N LEU A 83 3.52 1.63 10.71
CA LEU A 83 4.42 2.06 9.65
C LEU A 83 5.30 3.25 10.07
N PHE A 84 4.78 4.17 10.88
CA PHE A 84 5.54 5.34 11.36
C PHE A 84 6.53 4.96 12.45
N ILE A 85 6.11 4.09 13.36
CA ILE A 85 6.93 3.65 14.50
C ILE A 85 8.14 2.84 13.99
N ARG A 86 7.94 2.00 12.96
CA ARG A 86 9.02 1.15 12.42
C ARG A 86 9.85 1.81 11.30
N SER A 87 9.42 2.95 10.76
CA SER A 87 10.17 3.66 9.70
C SER A 87 11.30 4.54 10.24
N HIS A 88 11.30 4.84 11.54
CA HIS A 88 12.40 5.52 12.20
C HIS A 88 13.22 4.47 12.95
N SER A 89 14.50 4.30 12.59
CA SER A 89 15.44 3.55 13.44
C SER A 89 15.54 4.27 14.77
N VAL A 90 15.14 3.61 15.86
CA VAL A 90 15.36 4.10 17.22
C VAL A 90 16.86 4.29 17.38
N GLN A 91 17.33 5.54 17.39
CA GLN A 91 18.71 5.86 17.70
C GLN A 91 18.94 5.50 19.16
N HIS A 92 19.72 4.45 19.39
CA HIS A 92 20.32 4.13 20.69
C HIS A 92 21.56 4.97 20.92
#